data_AF-A0A517PLM3-F1
#
_entry.id   AF-A0A517PLM3-F1
#
_cell.length_a   1.000
_cell.length_b   1.000
_cell.length_c   1.000
_cell.angle_alpha   90.00
_cell.angle_beta   90.00
_cell.angle_gamma   90.00
#
_symmetry.space_group_name_H-M   'P 1'
#
loop_
_entity.id
_entity.type
_entity.pdbx_description
1 polymer ?
#
loop_
_entity_poly.entity_id
_entity_poly.type
_entity_poly.pdbx_seq_one_letter_code
_entity_poly.pdbx_strand_id
1 'polypeptide(L)'
;MSDFVRELAIFSCLLFTSFCFWKVGVGLTGGVDASVLPSAQAAIHSSVTPQRLQTMPIQQMRPGMRVLGRNPDRWDTQPVLEPNPVSWRLVSVRMEQQPGQFVLGQLLRPTSWIRQNDALPGAVIQLEIPEMHVAGDAEVLSITECPPIRRGPGSVVTGTFQHVSDEVISVFVEGEETPIGTTAKHPFWSRDRDAFIPAGELRIGEELKTALGTSTRVTSIEIRAGPETVYGLEVAGEHVYQIADAGLLVHNASAKSGRNLYAPRGVRWNNVWRTADGKFASPQGVGRSGAAAESAVWDAVEAKPGWQVIRGRVSVRDASGQLRVYDGAAVSPSGRVIGLEVKSGSARLTPAQRTFDSTLNASGANTVPGVGQSKGIQVRRAVEIRQ
;
A
#
# COMPACT_ATOMS: atom_id res chain seq x y z
N MET A 1 -40.68 80.89 25.08
CA MET A 1 -39.28 80.51 25.35
C MET A 1 -38.95 79.42 24.33
N SER A 2 -38.67 79.79 23.08
CA SER A 2 -37.40 80.37 22.55
C SER A 2 -36.29 79.30 22.50
N ASP A 3 -35.90 78.71 21.36
CA ASP A 3 -35.52 79.23 20.01
C ASP A 3 -34.07 79.74 19.91
N PHE A 4 -33.46 79.42 18.74
CA PHE A 4 -32.25 80.01 18.11
C PHE A 4 -30.84 79.70 18.70
N VAL A 5 -29.71 79.69 17.96
CA VAL A 5 -29.36 79.35 16.53
C VAL A 5 -27.82 79.57 16.26
N ARG A 6 -27.24 79.04 15.15
CA ARG A 6 -25.95 79.45 14.46
C ARG A 6 -24.57 79.06 15.06
N GLU A 7 -23.39 79.10 14.39
CA GLU A 7 -22.79 78.89 13.00
C GLU A 7 -21.24 79.21 13.12
N LEU A 8 -20.26 79.02 12.19
CA LEU A 8 -19.97 78.11 11.05
C LEU A 8 -18.59 78.44 10.39
N ALA A 9 -17.59 77.52 10.37
CA ALA A 9 -16.39 77.54 9.49
C ALA A 9 -15.57 76.21 9.63
N ILE A 10 -15.07 75.45 8.63
CA ILE A 10 -14.82 75.50 7.16
C ILE A 10 -13.38 75.85 6.73
N PHE A 11 -12.70 74.92 6.02
CA PHE A 11 -11.96 75.09 4.74
C PHE A 11 -11.44 73.72 4.22
N SER A 12 -11.08 73.58 2.92
CA SER A 12 -10.84 72.25 2.28
C SER A 12 -9.85 72.22 1.08
N CYS A 13 -9.15 71.08 0.90
CA CYS A 13 -8.43 70.61 -0.32
C CYS A 13 -7.20 71.42 -0.79
N LEU A 14 -6.31 70.98 -1.72
CA LEU A 14 -6.10 69.70 -2.48
C LEU A 14 -4.72 69.07 -2.07
N LEU A 15 -4.19 67.91 -2.53
CA LEU A 15 -4.34 66.99 -3.69
C LEU A 15 -3.60 67.36 -5.01
N PHE A 16 -3.21 66.34 -5.83
CA PHE A 16 -2.44 66.39 -7.11
C PHE A 16 -0.94 66.83 -6.97
N THR A 17 0.07 66.40 -7.76
CA THR A 17 0.14 65.46 -8.92
C THR A 17 1.49 64.71 -9.05
N SER A 18 1.48 63.61 -9.80
CA SER A 18 2.64 62.95 -10.47
C SER A 18 3.36 63.86 -11.50
N PHE A 19 4.66 63.64 -11.77
CA PHE A 19 5.17 63.29 -13.12
C PHE A 19 6.67 62.88 -13.14
N CYS A 20 7.10 62.19 -14.20
CA CYS A 20 8.45 61.66 -14.41
C CYS A 20 9.42 62.65 -15.09
N PHE A 21 10.74 62.44 -14.94
CA PHE A 21 11.75 62.94 -15.88
C PHE A 21 12.85 61.91 -16.18
N TRP A 22 13.39 61.95 -17.40
CA TRP A 22 14.36 61.01 -17.98
C TRP A 22 15.46 61.81 -18.70
N LYS A 23 16.74 61.55 -18.36
CA LYS A 23 17.99 61.60 -19.18
C LYS A 23 19.18 61.54 -18.19
N VAL A 24 20.11 60.58 -18.28
CA VAL A 24 21.06 60.24 -19.36
C VAL A 24 22.10 61.34 -19.58
N GLY A 25 23.34 61.04 -19.17
CA GLY A 25 24.56 61.78 -19.45
C GLY A 25 25.77 60.83 -19.27
N VAL A 26 26.80 60.97 -20.10
CA VAL A 26 27.90 59.99 -20.22
C VAL A 26 29.25 60.71 -20.32
N GLY A 27 30.27 60.29 -19.56
CA GLY A 27 31.67 60.68 -19.80
C GLY A 27 32.58 60.76 -18.56
N LEU A 28 33.55 59.82 -18.47
CA LEU A 28 35.01 60.03 -18.41
C LEU A 28 35.54 61.36 -17.80
N THR A 29 36.56 61.42 -16.92
CA THR A 29 37.70 60.52 -16.60
C THR A 29 38.17 60.66 -15.12
N GLY A 30 39.11 59.80 -14.67
CA GLY A 30 40.04 60.12 -13.55
C GLY A 30 40.13 59.10 -12.41
N GLY A 31 41.35 58.87 -11.89
CA GLY A 31 41.61 58.19 -10.59
C GLY A 31 41.46 59.17 -9.40
N VAL A 32 41.72 58.80 -8.14
CA VAL A 32 42.58 57.71 -7.61
C VAL A 32 41.89 57.09 -6.35
N ASP A 33 42.48 56.05 -5.76
CA ASP A 33 41.96 55.29 -4.62
C ASP A 33 41.46 56.11 -3.42
N ALA A 34 40.24 55.78 -2.97
CA ALA A 34 39.75 56.11 -1.63
C ALA A 34 38.88 54.95 -1.12
N SER A 35 39.32 54.27 -0.06
CA SER A 35 38.67 53.08 0.48
C SER A 35 37.40 53.42 1.27
N VAL A 36 36.24 53.12 0.71
CA VAL A 36 34.93 53.20 1.40
C VAL A 36 34.30 51.80 1.41
N LEU A 37 34.08 51.26 2.61
CA LEU A 37 33.45 49.95 2.82
C LEU A 37 31.95 50.02 2.50
N PRO A 38 31.43 49.26 1.51
CA PRO A 38 29.99 49.06 1.37
C PRO A 38 29.51 48.15 2.49
N SER A 39 28.39 48.49 3.16
CA SER A 39 27.87 47.65 4.24
C SER A 39 27.48 46.26 3.73
N ALA A 40 28.03 45.22 4.34
CA ALA A 40 27.74 43.83 4.01
C ALA A 40 26.40 43.36 4.60
N GLN A 41 25.30 44.10 4.37
CA GLN A 41 23.95 43.52 4.31
C GLN A 41 23.78 42.70 3.00
N ALA A 42 24.72 41.78 2.77
CA ALA A 42 24.47 40.67 1.86
C ALA A 42 23.38 39.81 2.51
N ALA A 43 22.15 39.91 1.99
CA ALA A 43 21.01 39.21 2.54
C ALA A 43 21.31 37.71 2.62
N ILE A 44 21.13 37.11 3.80
CA ILE A 44 21.29 35.66 4.02
C ILE A 44 20.05 34.95 3.45
N HIS A 45 19.87 35.06 2.14
CA HIS A 45 19.17 34.06 1.36
C HIS A 45 20.04 32.82 1.40
N SER A 46 19.79 31.95 2.38
CA SER A 46 20.31 30.58 2.37
C SER A 46 19.99 29.99 1.00
N SER A 47 21.02 29.72 0.21
CA SER A 47 20.92 29.11 -1.11
C SER A 47 20.53 27.64 -0.94
N VAL A 48 19.25 27.41 -0.64
CA VAL A 48 18.64 26.08 -0.61
C VAL A 48 18.59 25.59 -2.06
N THR A 49 19.70 24.99 -2.50
CA THR A 49 19.76 24.21 -3.73
C THR A 49 18.61 23.20 -3.69
N PRO A 50 17.65 23.25 -4.64
CA PRO A 50 16.51 22.35 -4.62
C PRO A 50 16.98 20.90 -4.59
N GLN A 51 16.49 20.11 -3.63
CA GLN A 51 16.81 18.70 -3.54
C GLN A 51 16.13 17.95 -4.69
N ARG A 52 16.82 17.88 -5.83
CA ARG A 52 16.36 17.11 -6.99
C ARG A 52 16.43 15.63 -6.68
N LEU A 53 15.29 14.94 -6.70
CA LEU A 53 15.24 13.49 -6.62
C LEU A 53 15.89 12.87 -7.87
N GLN A 54 16.51 11.69 -7.71
CA GLN A 54 16.90 10.86 -8.83
C GLN A 54 15.82 9.80 -9.05
N THR A 55 14.97 10.00 -10.06
CA THR A 55 13.92 9.05 -10.45
C THR A 55 14.40 8.07 -11.52
N MET A 56 13.67 6.96 -11.64
CA MET A 56 13.91 5.90 -12.62
C MET A 56 12.55 5.26 -12.96
N PRO A 57 12.24 4.95 -14.24
CA PRO A 57 11.01 4.26 -14.61
C PRO A 57 10.93 2.89 -13.91
N ILE A 58 9.79 2.57 -13.30
CA ILE A 58 9.63 1.38 -12.44
C ILE A 58 9.97 0.06 -13.18
N GLN A 59 9.71 -0.02 -14.48
CA GLN A 59 10.06 -1.15 -15.35
C GLN A 59 11.58 -1.34 -15.57
N GLN A 60 12.41 -0.37 -15.17
CA GLN A 60 13.88 -0.46 -15.18
C GLN A 60 14.47 -0.84 -13.81
N MET A 61 13.67 -0.80 -12.74
CA MET A 61 14.12 -1.23 -11.41
C MET A 61 14.44 -2.71 -11.40
N ARG A 62 15.50 -3.10 -10.68
CA ARG A 62 15.90 -4.51 -10.50
C ARG A 62 16.22 -4.79 -9.03
N PRO A 63 16.13 -6.03 -8.56
CA PRO A 63 16.52 -6.35 -7.20
C PRO A 63 18.00 -6.03 -6.93
N GLY A 64 18.31 -5.55 -5.73
CA GLY A 64 19.62 -5.01 -5.36
C GLY A 64 19.80 -3.51 -5.64
N MET A 65 18.88 -2.86 -6.36
CA MET A 65 18.76 -1.40 -6.36
C MET A 65 18.18 -0.90 -5.01
N ARG A 66 18.17 0.42 -4.77
CA ARG A 66 17.52 1.03 -3.60
C ARG A 66 16.43 2.01 -4.03
N VAL A 67 15.43 2.17 -3.16
CA VAL A 67 14.35 3.17 -3.27
C VAL A 67 14.17 3.90 -1.95
N LEU A 68 13.75 5.16 -2.00
CA LEU A 68 13.46 5.93 -0.81
C LEU A 68 12.14 5.45 -0.17
N GLY A 69 12.23 5.00 1.09
CA GLY A 69 11.11 4.61 1.92
C GLY A 69 11.30 5.14 3.34
N ARG A 70 10.25 5.71 3.93
CA ARG A 70 10.16 6.13 5.34
C ARG A 70 8.70 5.99 5.80
N ASN A 71 8.35 4.78 6.20
CA ASN A 71 6.99 4.38 6.58
C ASN A 71 6.52 5.17 7.81
N PRO A 72 5.36 5.85 7.77
CA PRO A 72 4.80 6.49 8.96
C PRO A 72 4.30 5.46 9.99
N ASP A 73 3.79 4.32 9.53
CA ASP A 73 3.43 3.20 10.40
C ASP A 73 4.69 2.38 10.69
N ARG A 74 5.25 2.56 11.89
CA ARG A 74 6.44 1.83 12.33
C ARG A 74 6.16 0.40 12.78
N TRP A 75 4.89 0.02 12.96
CA TRP A 75 4.49 -1.34 13.30
C TRP A 75 4.40 -2.26 12.07
N ASP A 76 4.30 -1.71 10.86
CA ASP A 76 4.50 -2.49 9.62
C ASP A 76 5.99 -2.69 9.27
N THR A 77 6.91 -1.93 9.90
CA THR A 77 8.34 -2.03 9.57
C THR A 77 9.01 -3.25 10.22
N GLN A 78 9.79 -3.99 9.43
CA GLN A 78 10.52 -5.19 9.85
C GLN A 78 12.04 -4.92 9.98
N PRO A 79 12.78 -5.67 10.83
CA PRO A 79 14.24 -5.59 10.90
C PRO A 79 14.88 -5.86 9.53
N VAL A 80 15.66 -4.90 9.01
CA VAL A 80 16.29 -5.01 7.69
C VAL A 80 17.44 -6.01 7.72
N LEU A 81 17.19 -7.23 7.25
CA LEU A 81 18.27 -8.13 6.83
C LEU A 81 18.70 -7.73 5.41
N GLU A 82 19.70 -6.85 5.31
CA GLU A 82 20.34 -6.46 4.05
C GLU A 82 20.78 -7.72 3.25
N PRO A 83 20.40 -7.86 1.97
CA PRO A 83 20.81 -8.99 1.15
C PRO A 83 22.35 -9.09 1.03
N ASN A 84 22.87 -10.31 1.16
CA ASN A 84 24.30 -10.58 1.09
C ASN A 84 24.60 -11.45 -0.14
N PRO A 85 25.37 -10.97 -1.14
CA PRO A 85 25.63 -11.72 -2.37
C PRO A 85 26.24 -13.11 -2.17
N VAL A 86 26.96 -13.35 -1.07
CA VAL A 86 27.53 -14.67 -0.76
C VAL A 86 26.42 -15.69 -0.45
N SER A 87 25.48 -15.33 0.42
CA SER A 87 24.49 -16.26 1.00
C SER A 87 23.09 -16.16 0.42
N TRP A 88 22.84 -15.21 -0.50
CA TRP A 88 21.58 -15.02 -1.21
C TRP A 88 21.72 -15.35 -2.70
N ARG A 89 20.59 -15.58 -3.39
CA ARG A 89 20.53 -15.75 -4.85
C ARG A 89 19.31 -15.01 -5.42
N LEU A 90 19.37 -14.73 -6.73
CA LEU A 90 18.26 -14.18 -7.48
C LEU A 90 17.44 -15.34 -8.07
N VAL A 91 16.21 -15.51 -7.57
CA VAL A 91 15.25 -16.52 -8.03
C VAL A 91 14.28 -15.86 -9.00
N SER A 92 14.22 -16.32 -10.25
CA SER A 92 13.21 -15.86 -11.22
C SER A 92 12.04 -16.83 -11.22
N VAL A 93 10.81 -16.31 -11.16
CA VAL A 93 9.58 -17.10 -10.99
C VAL A 93 8.48 -16.68 -11.96
N ARG A 94 7.58 -17.61 -12.26
CA ARG A 94 6.35 -17.40 -13.05
C ARG A 94 5.16 -18.01 -12.32
N MET A 95 4.09 -17.23 -12.12
CA MET A 95 2.83 -17.73 -11.57
C MET A 95 1.72 -17.47 -12.59
N GLU A 96 0.99 -18.52 -12.98
CA GLU A 96 -0.20 -18.38 -13.83
C GLU A 96 -1.40 -17.94 -12.95
N GLN A 97 -2.15 -16.93 -13.38
CA GLN A 97 -3.34 -16.43 -12.67
C GLN A 97 -4.64 -16.89 -13.35
N GLN A 98 -4.60 -16.91 -14.68
CA GLN A 98 -5.63 -17.44 -15.58
C GLN A 98 -4.89 -18.06 -16.77
N PRO A 99 -5.49 -18.98 -17.55
CA PRO A 99 -4.83 -19.60 -18.70
C PRO A 99 -4.19 -18.57 -19.65
N GLY A 100 -2.86 -18.59 -19.76
CA GLY A 100 -2.06 -17.65 -20.56
C GLY A 100 -1.77 -16.28 -19.91
N GLN A 101 -2.33 -15.97 -18.74
CA GLN A 101 -2.03 -14.75 -17.97
C GLN A 101 -1.02 -15.03 -16.86
N PHE A 102 0.17 -14.46 -16.98
CA PHE A 102 1.29 -14.71 -16.07
C PHE A 102 1.69 -13.46 -15.27
N VAL A 103 1.91 -13.69 -13.97
CA VAL A 103 2.76 -12.87 -13.12
C VAL A 103 4.19 -13.36 -13.28
N LEU A 104 5.11 -12.45 -13.62
CA LEU A 104 6.56 -12.74 -13.60
C LEU A 104 7.19 -12.02 -12.42
N GLY A 105 8.09 -12.69 -11.70
CA GLY A 105 8.80 -12.15 -10.56
C GLY A 105 10.30 -12.43 -10.61
N GLN A 106 11.08 -11.52 -10.05
CA GLN A 106 12.47 -11.78 -9.68
C GLN A 106 12.64 -11.46 -8.19
N LEU A 107 13.21 -12.37 -7.42
CA LEU A 107 13.27 -12.33 -5.96
C LEU A 107 14.70 -12.57 -5.46
N LEU A 108 15.23 -11.70 -4.62
CA LEU A 108 16.37 -11.99 -3.76
C LEU A 108 15.87 -12.85 -2.60
N ARG A 109 16.47 -14.04 -2.43
CA ARG A 109 16.18 -14.94 -1.32
C ARG A 109 17.46 -15.56 -0.75
N PRO A 110 17.54 -15.79 0.57
CA PRO A 110 18.64 -16.56 1.16
C PRO A 110 18.70 -18.00 0.63
N THR A 111 19.91 -18.56 0.53
CA THR A 111 20.14 -19.98 0.21
C THR A 111 19.61 -20.94 1.29
N SER A 112 19.28 -20.45 2.49
CA SER A 112 18.47 -21.19 3.47
C SER A 112 17.01 -21.27 3.04
N TRP A 113 16.39 -20.16 2.66
CA TRP A 113 15.01 -20.11 2.18
C TRP A 113 14.81 -21.00 0.94
N ILE A 114 15.74 -20.94 -0.02
CA ILE A 114 15.68 -21.77 -1.25
C ILE A 114 15.63 -23.27 -0.90
N ARG A 115 16.45 -23.71 0.07
CA ARG A 115 16.47 -25.10 0.55
C ARG A 115 15.30 -25.48 1.46
N GLN A 116 14.64 -24.50 2.08
CA GLN A 116 13.46 -24.72 2.93
C GLN A 116 12.16 -24.82 2.14
N ASN A 117 12.15 -24.37 0.88
CA ASN A 117 10.99 -24.37 -0.01
C ASN A 117 11.22 -25.24 -1.26
N ASP A 118 12.30 -26.04 -1.29
CA ASP A 118 12.77 -26.83 -2.44
C ASP A 118 12.73 -26.08 -3.78
N ALA A 119 13.08 -24.78 -3.73
CA ALA A 119 12.84 -23.80 -4.80
C ALA A 119 13.89 -23.88 -5.92
N LEU A 120 14.10 -25.08 -6.48
CA LEU A 120 15.03 -25.39 -7.58
C LEU A 120 14.40 -25.07 -8.95
N PRO A 121 15.19 -24.80 -10.01
CA PRO A 121 14.65 -24.59 -11.35
C PRO A 121 13.77 -25.76 -11.82
N GLY A 122 12.57 -25.46 -12.32
CA GLY A 122 11.54 -26.44 -12.68
C GLY A 122 10.66 -26.91 -11.52
N ALA A 123 10.95 -26.55 -10.27
CA ALA A 123 10.06 -26.79 -9.14
C ALA A 123 8.89 -25.78 -9.12
N VAL A 124 7.79 -26.18 -8.49
CA VAL A 124 6.63 -25.32 -8.22
C VAL A 124 6.55 -25.07 -6.72
N ILE A 125 6.50 -23.80 -6.33
CA ILE A 125 6.51 -23.35 -4.93
C ILE A 125 5.27 -22.52 -4.60
N GLN A 126 4.80 -22.58 -3.35
CA GLN A 126 3.78 -21.66 -2.88
C GLN A 126 4.40 -20.27 -2.66
N LEU A 127 3.87 -19.25 -3.32
CA LEU A 127 4.34 -17.87 -3.21
C LEU A 127 3.18 -16.93 -2.93
N GLU A 128 3.36 -16.00 -1.98
CA GLU A 128 2.50 -14.83 -1.76
C GLU A 128 3.26 -13.58 -2.22
N ILE A 129 2.57 -12.68 -2.92
CA ILE A 129 3.06 -11.39 -3.42
C ILE A 129 2.06 -10.30 -2.97
N PRO A 130 2.22 -9.75 -1.75
CA PRO A 130 1.34 -8.71 -1.20
C PRO A 130 1.22 -7.46 -2.08
N GLU A 131 2.23 -7.19 -2.89
CA GLU A 131 2.31 -6.10 -3.88
C GLU A 131 1.18 -6.11 -4.90
N MET A 132 0.57 -7.27 -5.15
CA MET A 132 -0.45 -7.44 -6.21
C MET A 132 -1.70 -8.19 -5.73
N HIS A 133 -1.82 -8.46 -4.41
CA HIS A 133 -2.79 -9.42 -3.82
C HIS A 133 -2.69 -10.85 -4.40
N VAL A 134 -1.59 -11.19 -5.08
CA VAL A 134 -1.39 -12.47 -5.76
C VAL A 134 -0.86 -13.51 -4.77
N ALA A 135 -1.46 -14.69 -4.74
CA ALA A 135 -0.92 -15.85 -4.03
C ALA A 135 -1.29 -17.13 -4.76
N GLY A 136 -0.35 -18.06 -4.91
CA GLY A 136 -0.57 -19.27 -5.69
C GLY A 136 0.71 -20.06 -5.95
N ASP A 137 0.63 -20.95 -6.94
CA ASP A 137 1.66 -21.91 -7.30
C ASP A 137 2.58 -21.30 -8.36
N ALA A 138 3.81 -20.96 -7.98
CA ALA A 138 4.80 -20.32 -8.85
C ALA A 138 5.87 -21.32 -9.30
N GLU A 139 6.06 -21.44 -10.60
CA GLU A 139 7.19 -22.14 -11.21
C GLU A 139 8.48 -21.35 -11.01
N VAL A 140 9.53 -22.00 -10.52
CA VAL A 140 10.88 -21.43 -10.47
C VAL A 140 11.54 -21.60 -11.83
N LEU A 141 11.72 -20.51 -12.56
CA LEU A 141 12.33 -20.51 -13.89
C LEU A 141 13.85 -20.66 -13.82
N SER A 142 14.50 -19.97 -12.87
CA SER A 142 15.95 -19.99 -12.71
C SER A 142 16.40 -19.50 -11.34
N ILE A 143 17.61 -19.91 -10.96
CA ILE A 143 18.37 -19.31 -9.85
C ILE A 143 19.69 -18.81 -10.43
N THR A 144 20.03 -17.55 -10.17
CA THR A 144 21.32 -16.97 -10.57
C THR A 144 22.01 -16.29 -9.38
N GLU A 145 23.30 -15.99 -9.54
CA GLU A 145 24.07 -15.26 -8.55
C GLU A 145 23.41 -13.93 -8.15
N CYS A 146 23.52 -13.57 -6.88
CA CYS A 146 22.91 -12.35 -6.39
C CYS A 146 23.56 -11.12 -7.04
N PRO A 147 22.78 -10.20 -7.63
CA PRO A 147 23.31 -8.97 -8.22
C PRO A 147 24.01 -8.10 -7.15
N PRO A 148 24.94 -7.20 -7.56
CA PRO A 148 25.57 -6.26 -6.65
C PRO A 148 24.55 -5.35 -5.96
N ILE A 149 24.47 -5.43 -4.62
CA ILE A 149 23.60 -4.59 -3.82
C ILE A 149 24.16 -3.17 -3.80
N ARG A 150 23.39 -2.19 -4.28
CA ARG A 150 23.81 -0.79 -4.31
C ARG A 150 24.01 -0.26 -2.89
N ARG A 151 25.06 0.54 -2.70
CA ARG A 151 25.25 1.37 -1.49
C ARG A 151 24.48 2.68 -1.64
N GLY A 152 23.96 3.22 -0.55
CA GLY A 152 23.22 4.48 -0.53
C GLY A 152 22.09 4.48 0.50
N PRO A 153 21.31 5.57 0.60
CA PRO A 153 20.10 5.64 1.41
C PRO A 153 18.96 4.80 0.82
N GLY A 154 17.94 4.52 1.63
CA GLY A 154 16.73 3.81 1.21
C GLY A 154 16.81 2.29 1.35
N SER A 155 15.64 1.64 1.24
CA SER A 155 15.53 0.18 1.31
C SER A 155 16.00 -0.47 0.03
N VAL A 156 16.63 -1.64 0.15
CA VAL A 156 16.95 -2.50 -0.99
C VAL A 156 15.67 -3.04 -1.59
N VAL A 157 15.54 -2.97 -2.92
CA VAL A 157 14.53 -3.72 -3.67
C VAL A 157 14.92 -5.20 -3.58
N THR A 158 14.16 -5.98 -2.83
CA THR A 158 14.35 -7.44 -2.69
C THR A 158 13.56 -8.22 -3.73
N GLY A 159 12.62 -7.59 -4.43
CA GLY A 159 11.91 -8.24 -5.52
C GLY A 159 11.29 -7.25 -6.51
N THR A 160 11.04 -7.73 -7.72
CA THR A 160 10.38 -6.96 -8.79
C THR A 160 9.39 -7.85 -9.52
N PHE A 161 8.18 -7.34 -9.76
CA PHE A 161 7.09 -8.07 -10.38
C PHE A 161 6.53 -7.32 -11.59
N GLN A 162 6.02 -8.06 -12.58
CA GLN A 162 5.14 -7.52 -13.61
C GLN A 162 3.97 -8.47 -13.88
N HIS A 163 2.82 -7.91 -14.23
CA HIS A 163 1.67 -8.64 -14.78
C HIS A 163 0.81 -7.70 -15.63
N VAL A 164 -0.17 -8.27 -16.34
CA VAL A 164 -1.20 -7.51 -17.05
C VAL A 164 -2.41 -7.32 -16.13
N SER A 165 -2.96 -6.11 -16.07
CA SER A 165 -4.12 -5.75 -15.25
C SER A 165 -5.14 -4.96 -16.06
N ASP A 166 -6.41 -5.33 -15.94
CA ASP A 166 -7.56 -4.60 -16.51
C ASP A 166 -8.12 -3.52 -15.55
N GLU A 167 -7.63 -3.45 -14.30
CA GLU A 167 -8.11 -2.51 -13.26
C GLU A 167 -7.15 -1.32 -13.06
N VAL A 168 -6.68 -0.70 -14.14
CA VAL A 168 -5.73 0.42 -14.09
C VAL A 168 -6.43 1.78 -14.17
N ILE A 169 -5.98 2.72 -13.34
CA ILE A 169 -6.43 4.11 -13.31
C ILE A 169 -5.26 5.07 -13.50
N SER A 170 -5.55 6.23 -14.08
CA SER A 170 -4.69 7.42 -14.04
C SER A 170 -5.04 8.24 -12.81
N VAL A 171 -4.08 8.46 -11.90
CA VAL A 171 -4.18 9.47 -10.84
C VAL A 171 -3.39 10.70 -11.29
N PHE A 172 -4.06 11.82 -11.49
CA PHE A 172 -3.44 13.09 -11.82
C PHE A 172 -3.10 13.85 -10.54
N VAL A 173 -1.92 14.47 -10.49
CA VAL A 173 -1.36 15.07 -9.28
C VAL A 173 -0.74 16.43 -9.62
N GLU A 174 -0.94 17.42 -8.77
CA GLU A 174 -0.46 18.79 -8.97
C GLU A 174 1.08 18.84 -9.06
N GLY A 175 1.60 19.38 -10.15
CA GLY A 175 3.04 19.50 -10.41
C GLY A 175 3.70 18.30 -11.10
N GLU A 176 3.00 17.19 -11.31
CA GLU A 176 3.49 16.08 -12.16
C GLU A 176 3.11 16.35 -13.63
N GLU A 177 4.04 16.12 -14.57
CA GLU A 177 3.78 16.30 -16.02
C GLU A 177 2.88 15.22 -16.61
N THR A 178 2.86 14.02 -16.00
CA THR A 178 2.08 12.86 -16.50
C THR A 178 1.33 12.16 -15.36
N PRO A 179 0.14 11.59 -15.62
CA PRO A 179 -0.64 10.91 -14.59
C PRO A 179 0.00 9.57 -14.18
N ILE A 180 -0.03 9.29 -12.88
CA ILE A 180 0.45 8.04 -12.32
C ILE A 180 -0.52 6.92 -12.73
N GLY A 181 -0.06 6.02 -13.60
CA GLY A 181 -0.75 4.77 -13.92
C GLY A 181 -0.58 3.76 -12.78
N THR A 182 -1.68 3.32 -12.18
CA THR A 182 -1.65 2.42 -11.01
C THR A 182 -2.93 1.57 -10.94
N THR A 183 -2.92 0.47 -10.19
CA THR A 183 -4.16 -0.30 -9.96
C THR A 183 -5.02 0.37 -8.89
N ALA A 184 -6.34 0.31 -9.01
CA ALA A 184 -7.24 0.97 -8.06
C ALA A 184 -7.07 0.54 -6.58
N LYS A 185 -6.46 -0.64 -6.37
CA LYS A 185 -6.18 -1.25 -5.04
C LYS A 185 -4.79 -0.89 -4.47
N HIS A 186 -3.91 -0.26 -5.26
CA HIS A 186 -2.57 0.13 -4.81
C HIS A 186 -2.65 1.41 -3.94
N PRO A 187 -2.08 1.43 -2.72
CA PRO A 187 -2.35 2.51 -1.78
C PRO A 187 -1.29 3.61 -1.71
N PHE A 188 -1.77 4.84 -1.58
CA PHE A 188 -0.98 6.07 -1.47
C PHE A 188 -1.12 6.64 -0.05
N TRP A 189 -0.07 7.30 0.46
CA TRP A 189 -0.15 8.00 1.74
C TRP A 189 -0.91 9.32 1.62
N SER A 190 -2.15 9.33 2.13
CA SER A 190 -2.93 10.54 2.37
C SER A 190 -2.46 11.23 3.65
N ARG A 191 -2.13 12.52 3.55
CA ARG A 191 -1.91 13.39 4.72
C ARG A 191 -3.23 13.77 5.40
N ASP A 192 -4.29 13.93 4.63
CA ASP A 192 -5.62 14.34 5.14
C ASP A 192 -6.26 13.26 6.02
N ARG A 193 -6.01 11.98 5.70
CA ARG A 193 -6.49 10.81 6.46
C ARG A 193 -5.41 10.15 7.33
N ASP A 194 -4.19 10.69 7.34
CA ASP A 194 -3.02 10.15 8.05
C ASP A 194 -2.80 8.64 7.79
N ALA A 195 -3.05 8.17 6.56
CA ALA A 195 -3.20 6.75 6.25
C ALA A 195 -2.85 6.38 4.80
N PHE A 196 -2.60 5.07 4.60
CA PHE A 196 -2.52 4.46 3.28
C PHE A 196 -3.92 4.17 2.72
N ILE A 197 -4.30 4.89 1.66
CA ILE A 197 -5.62 4.85 1.02
C ILE A 197 -5.50 4.24 -0.38
N PRO A 198 -6.34 3.27 -0.79
CA PRO A 198 -6.35 2.74 -2.16
C PRO A 198 -6.51 3.85 -3.19
N ALA A 199 -5.79 3.78 -4.32
CA ALA A 199 -5.82 4.82 -5.34
C ALA A 199 -7.25 5.13 -5.88
N GLY A 200 -8.11 4.10 -5.98
CA GLY A 200 -9.53 4.27 -6.36
C GLY A 200 -10.45 4.82 -5.25
N GLU A 201 -9.94 4.99 -4.02
CA GLU A 201 -10.64 5.61 -2.88
C GLU A 201 -10.11 7.02 -2.55
N LEU A 202 -9.11 7.52 -3.28
CA LEU A 202 -8.62 8.90 -3.18
C LEU A 202 -9.69 9.90 -3.66
N ARG A 203 -9.63 11.13 -3.13
CA ARG A 203 -10.55 12.22 -3.48
C ARG A 203 -9.82 13.32 -4.24
N ILE A 204 -10.52 13.97 -5.15
CA ILE A 204 -10.04 15.22 -5.76
C ILE A 204 -9.79 16.25 -4.65
N GLY A 205 -8.62 16.89 -4.69
CA GLY A 205 -8.12 17.83 -3.68
C GLY A 205 -7.32 17.21 -2.54
N GLU A 206 -7.26 15.87 -2.43
CA GLU A 206 -6.61 15.17 -1.30
C GLU A 206 -5.09 15.30 -1.32
N GLU A 207 -4.50 15.62 -0.15
CA GLU A 207 -3.06 15.81 0.01
C GLU A 207 -2.30 14.47 0.10
N LEU A 208 -1.40 14.24 -0.87
CA LEU A 208 -0.45 13.13 -0.87
C LEU A 208 0.91 13.59 -0.33
N LYS A 209 1.61 12.73 0.41
CA LYS A 209 2.94 13.02 0.98
C LYS A 209 4.07 12.85 -0.05
N THR A 210 4.90 13.88 -0.20
CA THR A 210 6.08 13.91 -1.08
C THR A 210 7.36 13.44 -0.39
N ALA A 211 8.43 13.24 -1.16
CA ALA A 211 9.75 12.87 -0.63
C ALA A 211 10.38 13.95 0.25
N LEU A 212 10.11 15.22 -0.07
CA LEU A 212 10.64 16.40 0.62
C LEU A 212 9.85 16.75 1.90
N GLY A 213 8.86 15.94 2.28
CA GLY A 213 8.04 16.15 3.48
C GLY A 213 6.93 17.20 3.32
N THR A 214 6.70 17.67 2.09
CA THR A 214 5.58 18.55 1.72
C THR A 214 4.35 17.72 1.30
N SER A 215 3.38 18.36 0.66
CA SER A 215 2.29 17.70 -0.06
C SER A 215 2.15 18.20 -1.49
N THR A 216 1.43 17.43 -2.27
CA THR A 216 0.76 17.81 -3.52
C THR A 216 -0.66 17.23 -3.51
N ARG A 217 -1.57 17.71 -4.37
CA ARG A 217 -2.98 17.29 -4.39
C ARG A 217 -3.31 16.41 -5.58
N VAL A 218 -4.22 15.46 -5.39
CA VAL A 218 -4.91 14.76 -6.49
C VAL A 218 -5.81 15.76 -7.23
N THR A 219 -5.66 15.89 -8.55
CA THR A 219 -6.43 16.84 -9.37
C THR A 219 -7.58 16.17 -10.13
N SER A 220 -7.38 14.94 -10.63
CA SER A 220 -8.43 14.08 -11.19
C SER A 220 -8.04 12.61 -11.08
N ILE A 221 -9.02 11.72 -11.26
CA ILE A 221 -8.83 10.27 -11.35
C ILE A 221 -9.65 9.76 -12.54
N GLU A 222 -9.02 9.00 -13.43
CA GLU A 222 -9.64 8.48 -14.66
C GLU A 222 -9.39 6.98 -14.81
N ILE A 223 -10.36 6.24 -15.35
CA ILE A 223 -10.23 4.81 -15.65
C ILE A 223 -9.50 4.64 -16.99
N ARG A 224 -8.46 3.79 -17.04
CA ARG A 224 -7.79 3.46 -18.30
C ARG A 224 -8.53 2.33 -19.01
N ALA A 225 -8.54 2.37 -20.34
CA ALA A 225 -9.31 1.45 -21.16
C ALA A 225 -8.47 0.24 -21.60
N GLY A 226 -8.68 -0.91 -20.94
CA GLY A 226 -8.13 -2.20 -21.33
C GLY A 226 -6.88 -2.63 -20.56
N PRO A 227 -6.31 -3.80 -20.93
CA PRO A 227 -5.19 -4.42 -20.22
C PRO A 227 -3.88 -3.61 -20.34
N GLU A 228 -3.34 -3.16 -19.21
CA GLU A 228 -2.02 -2.54 -19.13
C GLU A 228 -1.03 -3.41 -18.34
N THR A 229 0.25 -3.37 -18.74
CA THR A 229 1.32 -4.04 -17.97
C THR A 229 1.72 -3.16 -16.78
N VAL A 230 1.45 -3.64 -15.57
CA VAL A 230 1.78 -2.96 -14.31
C VAL A 230 2.95 -3.64 -13.60
N TYR A 231 3.67 -2.85 -12.81
CA TYR A 231 4.92 -3.26 -12.14
C TYR A 231 4.84 -3.01 -10.63
N GLY A 232 5.43 -3.90 -9.84
CA GLY A 232 5.51 -3.80 -8.37
C GLY A 232 6.90 -4.10 -7.84
N LEU A 233 7.24 -3.55 -6.68
CA LEU A 233 8.54 -3.73 -6.01
C LEU A 233 8.34 -4.32 -4.61
N GLU A 234 9.01 -5.44 -4.30
CA GLU A 234 9.22 -5.88 -2.92
C GLU A 234 10.44 -5.13 -2.35
N VAL A 235 10.33 -4.52 -1.16
CA VAL A 235 11.40 -3.71 -0.55
C VAL A 235 11.71 -4.15 0.88
N ALA A 236 12.99 -4.15 1.25
CA ALA A 236 13.46 -4.62 2.54
C ALA A 236 12.99 -3.72 3.71
N GLY A 237 12.24 -4.31 4.64
CA GLY A 237 11.93 -3.79 5.97
C GLY A 237 10.94 -2.63 6.08
N GLU A 238 10.99 -1.64 5.18
CA GLU A 238 10.12 -0.45 5.28
C GLU A 238 8.71 -0.68 4.68
N HIS A 239 8.55 -1.63 3.75
CA HIS A 239 7.30 -1.91 3.03
C HIS A 239 6.66 -0.68 2.35
N VAL A 240 7.45 0.35 2.03
CA VAL A 240 7.04 1.55 1.30
C VAL A 240 8.13 2.00 0.35
N TYR A 241 7.73 2.64 -0.75
CA TYR A 241 8.63 3.31 -1.66
C TYR A 241 8.02 4.59 -2.23
N GLN A 242 8.84 5.41 -2.88
CA GLN A 242 8.44 6.68 -3.48
C GLN A 242 8.39 6.57 -5.01
N ILE A 243 7.38 7.18 -5.62
CA ILE A 243 7.13 7.19 -7.08
C ILE A 243 6.83 8.61 -7.60
N ALA A 244 6.94 8.80 -8.92
CA ALA A 244 6.79 10.10 -9.59
C ALA A 244 7.86 11.14 -9.15
N ASP A 245 7.93 12.31 -9.80
CA ASP A 245 9.05 13.25 -9.59
C ASP A 245 8.91 14.08 -8.29
N ALA A 246 7.71 14.18 -7.72
CA ALA A 246 7.49 14.65 -6.35
C ALA A 246 7.82 13.57 -5.28
N GLY A 247 8.02 12.31 -5.67
CA GLY A 247 8.32 11.20 -4.77
C GLY A 247 7.17 10.87 -3.81
N LEU A 248 5.98 10.66 -4.37
CA LEU A 248 4.76 10.27 -3.68
C LEU A 248 4.95 8.93 -2.94
N LEU A 249 4.62 8.88 -1.65
CA LEU A 249 4.80 7.67 -0.85
C LEU A 249 3.67 6.65 -1.06
N VAL A 250 4.01 5.45 -1.53
CA VAL A 250 3.11 4.30 -1.70
C VAL A 250 3.57 3.11 -0.84
N HIS A 251 2.66 2.16 -0.58
CA HIS A 251 2.92 0.99 0.26
C HIS A 251 2.98 -0.31 -0.55
N ASN A 252 3.89 -1.20 -0.15
CA ASN A 252 4.10 -2.53 -0.74
C ASN A 252 2.83 -3.36 -0.70
N ALA A 253 2.36 -3.71 0.51
CA ALA A 253 1.12 -4.47 0.60
C ALA A 253 -0.04 -3.62 0.05
N SER A 254 -0.64 -4.11 -1.04
CA SER A 254 -1.86 -3.53 -1.59
C SER A 254 -2.99 -3.61 -0.55
N ALA A 255 -3.84 -2.59 -0.51
CA ALA A 255 -4.60 -2.31 0.71
C ALA A 255 -5.86 -3.17 0.83
N LYS A 256 -5.91 -3.98 1.90
CA LYS A 256 -7.18 -4.35 2.53
C LYS A 256 -7.57 -3.29 3.56
N SER A 257 -8.85 -2.95 3.59
CA SER A 257 -9.41 -1.97 4.52
C SER A 257 -9.15 -2.35 5.99
N GLY A 258 -8.63 -1.41 6.78
CA GLY A 258 -8.30 -1.65 8.19
C GLY A 258 -7.58 -0.51 8.92
N ARG A 259 -6.70 0.24 8.24
CA ARG A 259 -6.08 1.46 8.81
C ARG A 259 -7.05 2.64 8.77
N ASN A 260 -7.95 2.68 9.75
CA ASN A 260 -8.85 3.81 9.98
C ASN A 260 -8.17 4.82 10.91
N LEU A 261 -7.53 5.84 10.33
CA LEU A 261 -6.97 6.98 11.07
C LEU A 261 -7.84 8.23 10.81
N TYR A 262 -8.07 8.97 11.90
CA TYR A 262 -8.90 10.18 12.00
C TYR A 262 -10.32 10.17 11.40
N ALA A 263 -11.25 9.64 12.20
CA ALA A 263 -12.52 10.36 12.43
C ALA A 263 -12.31 11.48 13.48
N PRO A 264 -13.10 12.59 13.48
CA PRO A 264 -12.89 13.71 14.40
C PRO A 264 -13.02 13.36 15.90
N ARG A 265 -12.32 14.13 16.72
CA ARG A 265 -11.96 13.81 18.12
C ARG A 265 -13.17 13.64 19.05
N GLY A 266 -13.51 12.40 19.39
CA GLY A 266 -14.48 12.05 20.44
C GLY A 266 -14.62 10.54 20.65
N VAL A 267 -15.09 10.16 21.85
CA VAL A 267 -15.30 8.76 22.32
C VAL A 267 -14.02 7.94 22.52
N ARG A 268 -13.90 7.29 23.69
CA ARG A 268 -12.77 6.38 24.02
C ARG A 268 -13.08 4.96 23.56
N TRP A 269 -12.13 4.34 22.85
CA TRP A 269 -12.08 2.89 22.63
C TRP A 269 -10.70 2.37 23.03
N ASN A 270 -10.55 1.97 24.30
CA ASN A 270 -9.34 1.33 24.80
C ASN A 270 -9.42 -0.18 24.54
N ASN A 271 -8.41 -0.76 23.88
CA ASN A 271 -8.02 -2.15 24.08
C ASN A 271 -6.54 -2.34 23.68
N VAL A 272 -5.68 -2.53 24.68
CA VAL A 272 -4.27 -2.92 24.51
C VAL A 272 -4.08 -4.22 25.30
N TRP A 273 -3.36 -5.17 24.72
CA TRP A 273 -3.15 -6.51 25.23
C TRP A 273 -2.61 -6.55 26.67
N ARG A 274 -3.07 -7.54 27.44
CA ARG A 274 -2.65 -7.83 28.82
C ARG A 274 -2.51 -9.32 29.03
N THR A 275 -1.70 -9.71 30.02
CA THR A 275 -1.63 -11.07 30.54
C THR A 275 -2.91 -11.44 31.33
N ALA A 276 -3.10 -12.72 31.63
CA ALA A 276 -4.27 -13.21 32.39
C ALA A 276 -4.35 -12.63 33.82
N ASP A 277 -3.23 -12.18 34.39
CA ASP A 277 -3.10 -11.46 35.66
C ASP A 277 -3.05 -9.92 35.51
N GLY A 278 -3.35 -9.40 34.31
CA GLY A 278 -3.72 -7.99 34.10
C GLY A 278 -2.59 -6.99 33.81
N LYS A 279 -1.35 -7.45 33.59
CA LYS A 279 -0.20 -6.57 33.29
C LYS A 279 0.07 -6.48 31.78
N PHE A 280 0.76 -5.43 31.35
CA PHE A 280 1.07 -5.17 29.94
C PHE A 280 2.20 -6.06 29.42
N ALA A 281 2.13 -6.46 28.14
CA ALA A 281 3.15 -7.25 27.45
C ALA A 281 3.44 -6.69 26.05
N SER A 282 4.61 -7.00 25.49
CA SER A 282 5.10 -6.53 24.18
C SER A 282 5.54 -7.73 23.31
N PRO A 283 5.93 -7.54 22.02
CA PRO A 283 5.59 -8.52 20.98
C PRO A 283 6.55 -9.72 20.86
N GLN A 284 5.98 -10.92 21.04
CA GLN A 284 6.41 -12.18 20.41
C GLN A 284 5.16 -13.04 20.16
N GLY A 285 4.63 -13.01 18.94
CA GLY A 285 3.43 -13.76 18.54
C GLY A 285 2.82 -13.20 17.24
N VAL A 286 2.31 -14.08 16.37
CA VAL A 286 1.79 -13.74 15.04
C VAL A 286 0.27 -13.61 15.01
N GLY A 287 -0.26 -12.64 14.25
CA GLY A 287 -1.69 -12.54 13.95
C GLY A 287 -2.13 -11.20 13.36
N ARG A 288 -2.64 -11.20 12.12
CA ARG A 288 -3.41 -10.07 11.54
C ARG A 288 -4.90 -10.23 11.91
N SER A 289 -5.67 -9.15 11.97
CA SER A 289 -7.04 -9.15 12.53
C SER A 289 -8.03 -10.12 11.87
N GLY A 290 -7.93 -10.38 10.56
CA GLY A 290 -8.69 -11.45 9.89
C GLY A 290 -8.32 -12.83 10.44
N ALA A 291 -7.04 -13.20 10.34
CA ALA A 291 -6.51 -14.45 10.88
C ALA A 291 -6.77 -14.64 12.39
N ALA A 292 -6.88 -13.56 13.17
CA ALA A 292 -7.26 -13.60 14.59
C ALA A 292 -8.76 -13.91 14.79
N ALA A 293 -9.65 -13.33 13.98
CA ALA A 293 -11.08 -13.67 13.97
C ALA A 293 -11.31 -15.11 13.46
N GLU A 294 -10.59 -15.49 12.41
CA GLU A 294 -10.58 -16.84 11.83
C GLU A 294 -10.07 -17.87 12.86
N SER A 295 -8.92 -17.63 13.51
CA SER A 295 -8.43 -18.51 14.59
C SER A 295 -9.40 -18.56 15.74
N ALA A 296 -9.94 -17.44 16.23
CA ALA A 296 -10.91 -17.45 17.32
C ALA A 296 -12.17 -18.28 16.98
N VAL A 297 -12.58 -18.33 15.71
CA VAL A 297 -13.63 -19.26 15.23
C VAL A 297 -13.15 -20.71 15.25
N TRP A 298 -11.93 -20.99 14.77
CA TRP A 298 -11.36 -22.35 14.76
C TRP A 298 -11.15 -22.90 16.18
N ASP A 299 -10.50 -22.13 17.04
CA ASP A 299 -10.24 -22.44 18.46
C ASP A 299 -11.57 -22.66 19.21
N ALA A 300 -12.61 -21.85 18.94
CA ALA A 300 -13.94 -22.03 19.51
C ALA A 300 -14.77 -23.19 18.88
N VAL A 301 -14.30 -23.83 17.81
CA VAL A 301 -14.85 -25.09 17.28
C VAL A 301 -14.08 -26.28 17.82
N GLU A 302 -12.74 -26.25 17.85
CA GLU A 302 -11.90 -27.31 18.44
C GLU A 302 -12.16 -27.48 19.95
N ALA A 303 -12.51 -26.40 20.66
CA ALA A 303 -12.93 -26.46 22.07
C ALA A 303 -14.27 -27.21 22.31
N LYS A 304 -15.02 -27.60 21.26
CA LYS A 304 -16.26 -28.36 21.39
C LYS A 304 -15.97 -29.87 21.34
N PRO A 305 -16.39 -30.67 22.35
CA PRO A 305 -16.09 -32.11 22.39
C PRO A 305 -16.43 -32.86 21.09
N GLY A 306 -15.42 -33.52 20.52
CA GLY A 306 -15.53 -34.32 19.29
C GLY A 306 -15.57 -33.53 17.98
N TRP A 307 -15.46 -32.20 18.00
CA TRP A 307 -15.29 -31.39 16.80
C TRP A 307 -13.80 -31.24 16.45
N GLN A 308 -13.51 -31.02 15.16
CA GLN A 308 -12.17 -30.74 14.65
C GLN A 308 -12.25 -29.58 13.64
N VAL A 309 -11.11 -28.98 13.30
CA VAL A 309 -11.05 -27.91 12.29
C VAL A 309 -9.93 -28.17 11.28
N ILE A 310 -10.27 -27.94 10.01
CA ILE A 310 -9.33 -27.76 8.91
C ILE A 310 -9.04 -26.26 8.87
N ARG A 311 -7.89 -25.87 9.42
CA ARG A 311 -7.44 -24.47 9.50
C ARG A 311 -6.87 -24.02 8.15
N GLY A 312 -7.08 -22.76 7.80
CA GLY A 312 -6.71 -22.21 6.50
C GLY A 312 -7.70 -22.54 5.38
N ARG A 313 -7.55 -21.87 4.23
CA ARG A 313 -8.60 -21.79 3.20
C ARG A 313 -9.01 -23.14 2.63
N VAL A 314 -10.31 -23.41 2.64
CA VAL A 314 -10.92 -24.61 2.04
C VAL A 314 -11.62 -24.23 0.74
N SER A 315 -11.03 -24.64 -0.39
CA SER A 315 -11.52 -24.35 -1.74
C SER A 315 -12.33 -25.52 -2.29
N VAL A 316 -13.56 -25.30 -2.73
CA VAL A 316 -14.47 -26.31 -3.29
C VAL A 316 -15.05 -25.86 -4.62
N ARG A 317 -15.42 -26.80 -5.48
CA ARG A 317 -16.03 -26.50 -6.79
C ARG A 317 -17.25 -27.39 -7.05
N ASP A 318 -18.37 -26.78 -7.43
CA ASP A 318 -19.61 -27.52 -7.71
C ASP A 318 -19.65 -28.13 -9.13
N ALA A 319 -20.74 -28.83 -9.44
CA ALA A 319 -20.95 -29.50 -10.72
C ALA A 319 -21.15 -28.54 -11.92
N SER A 320 -21.43 -27.25 -11.68
CA SER A 320 -21.41 -26.21 -12.73
C SER A 320 -20.02 -25.66 -13.01
N GLY A 321 -19.04 -26.01 -12.16
CA GLY A 321 -17.69 -25.46 -12.19
C GLY A 321 -17.53 -24.20 -11.33
N GLN A 322 -18.57 -23.72 -10.61
CA GLN A 322 -18.46 -22.54 -9.76
C GLN A 322 -17.54 -22.82 -8.56
N LEU A 323 -16.53 -21.96 -8.39
CA LEU A 323 -15.58 -22.02 -7.27
C LEU A 323 -16.14 -21.30 -6.05
N ARG A 324 -15.96 -21.89 -4.87
CA ARG A 324 -16.22 -21.28 -3.56
C ARG A 324 -15.04 -21.55 -2.64
N VAL A 325 -14.51 -20.51 -2.01
CA VAL A 325 -13.43 -20.63 -1.02
C VAL A 325 -13.95 -20.19 0.34
N TYR A 326 -13.79 -21.02 1.35
CA TYR A 326 -14.09 -20.73 2.75
C TYR A 326 -12.80 -20.40 3.50
N ASP A 327 -12.90 -19.64 4.59
CA ASP A 327 -11.73 -19.25 5.40
C ASP A 327 -11.16 -20.44 6.19
N GLY A 328 -12.02 -21.39 6.57
CA GLY A 328 -11.64 -22.74 7.04
C GLY A 328 -12.80 -23.73 6.93
N ALA A 329 -12.69 -24.91 7.58
CA ALA A 329 -13.83 -25.83 7.71
C ALA A 329 -13.87 -26.56 9.06
N ALA A 330 -15.08 -26.70 9.64
CA ALA A 330 -15.33 -27.52 10.81
C ALA A 330 -15.65 -28.96 10.41
N VAL A 331 -15.22 -29.95 11.19
CA VAL A 331 -15.63 -31.35 11.08
C VAL A 331 -16.43 -31.73 12.33
N SER A 332 -17.64 -32.25 12.14
CA SER A 332 -18.49 -32.70 13.26
C SER A 332 -18.01 -34.04 13.85
N PRO A 333 -18.45 -34.41 15.07
CA PRO A 333 -18.23 -35.75 15.64
C PRO A 333 -18.76 -36.92 14.77
N SER A 334 -19.59 -36.60 13.78
CA SER A 334 -20.14 -37.53 12.77
C SER A 334 -19.45 -37.43 11.40
N GLY A 335 -18.24 -36.88 11.35
CA GLY A 335 -17.40 -36.80 10.14
C GLY A 335 -17.91 -35.84 9.06
N ARG A 336 -18.86 -34.95 9.36
CA ARG A 336 -19.43 -34.03 8.35
C ARG A 336 -18.61 -32.75 8.31
N VAL A 337 -18.07 -32.41 7.13
CA VAL A 337 -17.33 -31.16 6.92
C VAL A 337 -18.28 -30.00 6.59
N ILE A 338 -18.06 -28.87 7.23
CA ILE A 338 -18.85 -27.63 7.13
C ILE A 338 -17.89 -26.47 6.83
N GLY A 339 -18.07 -25.79 5.70
CA GLY A 339 -17.29 -24.60 5.34
C GLY A 339 -17.61 -23.43 6.26
N LEU A 340 -16.56 -22.76 6.74
CA LEU A 340 -16.64 -21.61 7.63
C LEU A 340 -16.24 -20.35 6.87
N GLU A 341 -17.20 -19.44 6.67
CA GLU A 341 -16.88 -18.07 6.28
C GLU A 341 -16.91 -17.18 7.52
N VAL A 342 -15.87 -16.37 7.74
CA VAL A 342 -15.84 -15.40 8.83
C VAL A 342 -16.04 -13.99 8.26
N LYS A 343 -16.99 -13.25 8.84
CA LYS A 343 -17.36 -11.90 8.41
C LYS A 343 -17.42 -10.94 9.60
N SER A 344 -16.45 -10.04 9.66
CA SER A 344 -16.37 -9.01 10.69
C SER A 344 -17.14 -7.74 10.30
N GLY A 345 -17.87 -7.16 11.27
CA GLY A 345 -18.48 -5.83 11.18
C GLY A 345 -19.48 -5.64 10.03
N SER A 346 -19.15 -4.78 9.07
CA SER A 346 -20.01 -4.47 7.92
C SER A 346 -19.90 -5.47 6.77
N ALA A 347 -18.88 -6.34 6.74
CA ALA A 347 -18.65 -7.30 5.67
C ALA A 347 -19.80 -8.32 5.57
N ARG A 348 -20.14 -8.72 4.35
CA ARG A 348 -21.17 -9.74 4.04
C ARG A 348 -20.63 -10.69 2.99
N LEU A 349 -21.26 -11.85 2.84
CA LEU A 349 -21.13 -12.64 1.62
C LEU A 349 -21.55 -11.82 0.38
N THR A 350 -20.97 -12.11 -0.78
CA THR A 350 -21.47 -11.60 -2.08
C THR A 350 -22.80 -12.29 -2.44
N PRO A 351 -23.58 -11.76 -3.42
CA PRO A 351 -24.76 -12.47 -3.92
C PRO A 351 -24.43 -13.88 -4.42
N ALA A 352 -23.35 -14.04 -5.18
CA ALA A 352 -22.92 -15.34 -5.70
C ALA A 352 -22.51 -16.33 -4.59
N GLN A 353 -21.81 -15.88 -3.55
CA GLN A 353 -21.51 -16.72 -2.39
C GLN A 353 -22.78 -17.13 -1.64
N ARG A 354 -23.74 -16.21 -1.42
CA ARG A 354 -25.03 -16.54 -0.78
C ARG A 354 -25.81 -17.57 -1.58
N THR A 355 -25.88 -17.45 -2.90
CA THR A 355 -26.58 -18.42 -3.76
C THR A 355 -25.93 -19.80 -3.68
N PHE A 356 -24.59 -19.86 -3.73
CA PHE A 356 -23.83 -21.11 -3.58
C PHE A 356 -24.08 -21.77 -2.21
N ASP A 357 -23.89 -21.01 -1.13
CA ASP A 357 -24.02 -21.51 0.24
C ASP A 357 -25.47 -21.90 0.57
N SER A 358 -26.46 -21.21 -0.01
CA SER A 358 -27.88 -21.58 0.11
C SER A 358 -28.20 -22.89 -0.62
N THR A 359 -27.67 -23.06 -1.84
CA THR A 359 -27.86 -24.28 -2.66
C THR A 359 -27.24 -25.51 -1.98
N LEU A 360 -26.04 -25.35 -1.43
CA LEU A 360 -25.36 -26.36 -0.62
C LEU A 360 -26.15 -26.69 0.66
N ASN A 361 -26.64 -25.68 1.39
CA ASN A 361 -27.39 -25.89 2.63
C ASN A 361 -28.80 -26.48 2.43
N ALA A 362 -29.43 -26.24 1.28
CA ALA A 362 -30.77 -26.77 0.95
C ALA A 362 -30.75 -28.26 0.56
N SER A 363 -29.67 -28.73 -0.06
CA SER A 363 -29.59 -30.09 -0.61
C SER A 363 -29.04 -31.10 0.42
N GLY A 364 -29.93 -31.70 1.21
CA GLY A 364 -29.58 -32.52 2.38
C GLY A 364 -28.64 -33.72 2.15
N ALA A 365 -28.44 -34.16 0.90
CA ALA A 365 -27.56 -35.27 0.53
C ALA A 365 -26.25 -34.85 -0.18
N ASN A 366 -26.13 -33.61 -0.69
CA ASN A 366 -25.02 -33.23 -1.56
C ASN A 366 -23.74 -32.89 -0.77
N THR A 367 -22.58 -33.20 -1.35
CA THR A 367 -21.29 -32.63 -0.94
C THR A 367 -20.63 -31.96 -2.13
N VAL A 368 -19.85 -30.91 -1.87
CA VAL A 368 -19.00 -30.26 -2.87
C VAL A 368 -17.56 -30.73 -2.67
N PRO A 369 -16.91 -31.29 -3.71
CA PRO A 369 -15.53 -31.73 -3.61
C PRO A 369 -14.57 -30.54 -3.48
N GLY A 370 -13.58 -30.70 -2.61
CA GLY A 370 -12.45 -29.78 -2.51
C GLY A 370 -11.51 -29.87 -3.71
N VAL A 371 -10.89 -28.74 -4.05
CA VAL A 371 -10.00 -28.56 -5.21
C VAL A 371 -8.66 -27.96 -4.79
N GLY A 372 -7.61 -28.15 -5.61
CA GLY A 372 -6.24 -27.75 -5.27
C GLY A 372 -5.77 -28.42 -3.98
N GLN A 373 -5.20 -27.64 -3.06
CA GLN A 373 -4.75 -28.10 -1.74
C GLN A 373 -5.89 -28.66 -0.85
N SER A 374 -7.17 -28.41 -1.20
CA SER A 374 -8.33 -28.96 -0.50
C SER A 374 -8.82 -30.31 -1.06
N LYS A 375 -8.12 -30.90 -2.05
CA LYS A 375 -8.53 -32.16 -2.70
C LYS A 375 -8.67 -33.31 -1.69
N GLY A 376 -9.84 -33.94 -1.70
CA GLY A 376 -10.21 -35.01 -0.75
C GLY A 376 -11.17 -34.55 0.35
N ILE A 377 -11.26 -33.24 0.62
CA ILE A 377 -12.29 -32.67 1.48
C ILE A 377 -13.65 -32.73 0.76
N GLN A 378 -14.73 -33.00 1.50
CA GLN A 378 -16.11 -33.08 0.99
C GLN A 378 -17.02 -32.19 1.83
N VAL A 379 -17.18 -30.92 1.43
CA VAL A 379 -17.94 -29.93 2.21
C VAL A 379 -19.44 -30.13 1.98
N ARG A 380 -20.21 -30.34 3.06
CA ARG A 380 -21.65 -30.70 3.02
C ARG A 380 -22.58 -29.53 3.38
N ARG A 381 -22.06 -28.51 4.06
CA ARG A 381 -22.80 -27.31 4.49
C ARG A 381 -21.85 -26.12 4.55
N ALA A 382 -22.39 -24.91 4.60
CA ALA A 382 -21.63 -23.68 4.78
C ALA A 382 -22.28 -22.80 5.87
N VAL A 383 -21.49 -22.04 6.63
CA VAL A 383 -21.98 -21.12 7.66
C VAL A 383 -21.25 -19.77 7.55
N GLU A 384 -22.00 -18.68 7.41
CA GLU A 384 -21.51 -17.31 7.65
C GLU A 384 -21.46 -17.09 9.17
N ILE A 385 -20.27 -17.07 9.75
CA ILE A 385 -20.02 -16.74 11.15
C ILE A 385 -19.65 -15.26 11.22
N ARG A 386 -20.33 -14.52 12.09
CA ARG A 386 -20.23 -13.07 12.17
C ARG A 386 -19.67 -12.62 13.52
N GLN A 387 -18.75 -11.66 13.46
CA GLN A 387 -18.10 -11.02 14.62
C GLN A 387 -18.23 -9.49 14.52
#